data_AF-C8W6E7-F1
#
_entry.id   AF-C8W6E7-F1
#
_cell.length_a   1.000
_cell.length_b   1.000
_cell.length_c   1.000
_cell.angle_alpha   90.00
_cell.angle_beta   90.00
_cell.angle_gamma   90.00
#
_symmetry.space_group_name_H-M   'P 1'
#
loop_
_entity.id
_entity.type
_entity.pdbx_description
1 polymer ?
#
loop_
_entity_poly.entity_id
_entity_poly.type
_entity_poly.pdbx_seq_one_letter_code
_entity_poly.pdbx_strand_id
1 'polypeptide(L)'
;MPCAYIEKIKDYLEEKLPKKEMEAMEKHLESCKECQAKLDNYLDNKLNLETETPDVEDKVLVSKIKARIKGMRRITLYGLLGFTLGLFSRFYTLDNFFLTKAVMALPYKLAEFVLSIFFSGNVPLFWEGGGYHYQGKMGLFPYHPMLDILATTVTPSIIASFIAVIIGYLLSDKRVFPRKHIIKFAATWLIILLVWIGILYGTYNHALGKINNLEGINAMTVYTIEENNTSWLITIDNDALMNEKYARLITIISEAEKVGKKIYPQGKNGYEMLVNFSGGGTIPIFVDNDSGEMVVRDGNAYQIPPEKLEYINRVLGGIQND
;
A
#
# COMPACT_ATOMS: atom_id res chain seq x y z
N MET A 1 -17.10 76.33 -21.52
CA MET A 1 -16.78 76.61 -20.09
C MET A 1 -16.28 75.32 -19.49
N PRO A 2 -15.16 75.30 -18.75
CA PRO A 2 -14.65 74.07 -18.17
C PRO A 2 -15.68 73.49 -17.19
N CYS A 3 -16.00 72.20 -17.34
CA CYS A 3 -16.95 71.55 -16.47
C CYS A 3 -16.43 71.48 -15.03
N ALA A 4 -17.21 71.97 -14.06
CA ALA A 4 -16.81 72.02 -12.65
C ALA A 4 -16.59 70.62 -12.02
N TYR A 5 -17.15 69.56 -12.60
CA TYR A 5 -17.01 68.19 -12.11
C TYR A 5 -15.68 67.53 -12.51
N ILE A 6 -14.95 68.12 -13.47
CA ILE A 6 -13.68 67.60 -13.99
C ILE A 6 -12.60 67.43 -12.91
N GLU A 7 -12.63 68.26 -11.86
CA GLU A 7 -11.70 68.18 -10.73
C GLU A 7 -12.09 67.08 -9.74
N LYS A 8 -13.37 66.70 -9.69
CA LYS A 8 -13.91 65.70 -8.75
C LYS A 8 -13.84 64.26 -9.27
N ILE A 9 -13.47 64.05 -10.54
CA ILE A 9 -13.41 62.71 -11.16
C ILE A 9 -12.41 61.79 -10.42
N LYS A 10 -11.30 62.34 -9.94
CA LYS A 10 -10.29 61.56 -9.19
C LYS A 10 -10.82 61.11 -7.83
N ASP A 11 -11.47 62.01 -7.09
CA ASP A 11 -12.07 61.70 -5.79
C ASP A 11 -13.27 60.75 -5.91
N TYR A 12 -13.98 60.78 -7.05
CA TYR A 12 -15.02 59.81 -7.40
C TYR A 12 -14.43 58.40 -7.62
N LEU A 13 -13.33 58.28 -8.38
CA LEU A 13 -12.65 56.99 -8.62
C LEU A 13 -12.03 56.39 -7.36
N GLU A 14 -11.63 57.23 -6.40
CA GLU A 14 -11.06 56.82 -5.10
C GLU A 14 -12.13 56.66 -4.00
N GLU A 15 -13.43 56.74 -4.32
CA GLU A 15 -14.56 56.66 -3.38
C GLU A 15 -14.50 57.64 -2.19
N LYS A 16 -13.82 58.78 -2.33
CA LYS A 16 -13.65 59.79 -1.27
C LYS A 16 -14.81 60.78 -1.18
N LEU A 17 -15.74 60.75 -2.13
CA LEU A 17 -16.88 61.66 -2.18
C LEU A 17 -18.04 61.18 -1.29
N PRO A 18 -18.78 62.11 -0.65
CA PRO A 18 -20.01 61.77 0.05
C PRO A 18 -21.04 61.11 -0.88
N LYS A 19 -21.82 60.13 -0.39
CA LYS A 19 -22.81 59.37 -1.20
C LYS A 19 -23.72 60.23 -2.09
N LYS A 20 -24.21 61.37 -1.59
CA LYS A 20 -25.06 62.30 -2.36
C LYS A 20 -24.32 62.96 -3.54
N GLU A 21 -23.01 63.18 -3.40
CA GLU A 21 -22.18 63.74 -4.48
C GLU A 21 -21.78 62.66 -5.49
N MET A 22 -21.65 61.40 -5.07
CA MET A 22 -21.41 60.27 -5.97
C MET A 22 -22.59 60.05 -6.94
N GLU A 23 -23.82 60.02 -6.43
CA GLU A 23 -25.03 59.88 -7.27
C GLU A 23 -25.20 61.06 -8.24
N ALA A 24 -24.80 62.27 -7.83
CA ALA A 24 -24.81 63.45 -8.71
C ALA A 24 -23.72 63.39 -9.78
N MET A 25 -22.55 62.84 -9.44
CA MET A 25 -21.43 62.58 -10.35
C MET A 25 -21.81 61.56 -11.42
N GLU A 26 -22.46 60.45 -11.04
CA GLU A 26 -22.91 59.40 -11.98
C GLU A 26 -23.87 59.96 -13.03
N LYS A 27 -24.91 60.69 -12.59
CA LYS A 27 -25.86 61.36 -13.50
C LYS A 27 -25.19 62.38 -14.42
N HIS A 28 -24.14 63.03 -13.94
CA HIS A 28 -23.39 64.00 -14.74
C HIS A 28 -22.47 63.32 -15.77
N LEU A 29 -21.83 62.20 -15.40
CA LEU A 29 -20.98 61.41 -16.28
C LEU A 29 -21.76 60.81 -17.46
N GLU A 30 -23.04 60.48 -17.29
CA GLU A 30 -23.88 59.99 -18.38
C GLU A 30 -24.14 61.03 -19.48
N SER A 31 -24.04 62.33 -19.16
CA SER A 31 -24.42 63.42 -20.06
C SER A 31 -23.26 64.32 -20.51
N CYS A 32 -22.11 64.28 -19.83
CA CYS A 32 -20.97 65.13 -20.14
C CYS A 32 -19.84 64.38 -20.85
N LYS A 33 -19.70 64.61 -22.17
CA LYS A 33 -18.63 64.01 -23.00
C LYS A 33 -17.22 64.40 -22.56
N GLU A 34 -17.03 65.61 -22.02
CA GLU A 34 -15.72 66.06 -21.52
C GLU A 34 -15.29 65.28 -20.26
N CYS A 35 -16.23 65.00 -19.35
CA CYS A 35 -15.96 64.21 -18.15
C CYS A 35 -15.78 62.72 -18.49
N GLN A 36 -16.54 62.17 -19.45
CA GLN A 36 -16.32 60.81 -19.95
C GLN A 36 -14.94 60.65 -20.59
N ALA A 37 -14.53 61.56 -21.48
CA ALA A 37 -13.21 61.49 -22.11
C ALA A 37 -12.07 61.56 -21.08
N LYS A 38 -12.26 62.31 -19.99
CA LYS A 38 -11.27 62.38 -18.91
C LYS A 38 -11.30 61.14 -18.00
N LEU A 39 -12.47 60.58 -17.72
CA LEU A 39 -12.64 59.30 -17.03
C LEU A 39 -11.97 58.15 -17.81
N ASP A 40 -12.23 58.07 -19.12
CA ASP A 40 -11.62 57.09 -20.02
C ASP A 40 -10.10 57.25 -20.06
N ASN A 41 -9.59 58.50 -20.08
CA ASN A 41 -8.16 58.75 -19.99
C ASN A 41 -7.54 58.26 -18.67
N TYR A 42 -8.24 58.42 -17.54
CA TYR A 42 -7.80 57.85 -16.26
C TYR A 42 -7.84 56.31 -16.25
N LEU A 43 -8.80 55.69 -16.95
CA LEU A 43 -8.91 54.22 -17.05
C LEU A 43 -7.86 53.62 -18.01
N ASP A 44 -7.59 54.26 -19.15
CA ASP A 44 -6.64 53.81 -20.18
C ASP A 44 -5.18 54.04 -19.79
N ASN A 45 -4.86 55.17 -19.15
CA ASN A 45 -3.56 55.36 -18.52
C ASN A 45 -3.58 54.62 -17.20
N LYS A 46 -3.51 53.27 -17.27
CA LYS A 46 -3.37 52.32 -16.14
C LYS A 46 -3.28 53.11 -14.86
N LEU A 47 -4.44 53.38 -14.25
CA LEU A 47 -4.46 53.94 -12.91
C LEU A 47 -3.40 53.14 -12.16
N ASN A 48 -2.34 53.83 -11.72
CA ASN A 48 -1.76 53.48 -10.44
C ASN A 48 -2.92 53.73 -9.47
N LEU A 49 -3.89 52.82 -9.49
CA LEU A 49 -4.42 52.26 -8.28
C LEU A 49 -3.12 51.98 -7.55
N GLU A 50 -2.82 52.82 -6.57
CA GLU A 50 -2.28 52.27 -5.35
C GLU A 50 -3.25 51.13 -5.03
N THR A 51 -2.98 49.94 -5.59
CA THR A 51 -3.30 48.69 -4.94
C THR A 51 -2.77 48.96 -3.57
N GLU A 52 -3.68 49.24 -2.64
CA GLU A 52 -3.37 49.58 -1.26
C GLU A 52 -2.17 48.73 -0.93
N THR A 53 -1.02 49.37 -0.73
CA THR A 53 0.19 48.63 -0.41
C THR A 53 -0.25 47.72 0.72
N PRO A 54 -0.23 46.39 0.54
CA PRO A 54 -0.96 45.52 1.46
C PRO A 54 -0.47 45.89 2.84
N ASP A 55 -1.42 46.13 3.74
CA ASP A 55 -1.15 46.52 5.11
C ASP A 55 -0.02 45.60 5.63
N VAL A 56 0.83 46.10 6.53
CA VAL A 56 2.01 45.33 6.99
C VAL A 56 1.58 43.91 7.43
N GLU A 57 0.35 43.77 7.92
CA GLU A 57 -0.31 42.49 8.20
C GLU A 57 -0.59 41.62 6.95
N ASP A 58 -1.09 42.18 5.86
CA ASP A 58 -1.36 41.47 4.59
C ASP A 58 -0.08 41.00 3.89
N LYS A 59 1.00 41.79 3.93
CA LYS A 59 2.33 41.33 3.45
C LYS A 59 2.86 40.17 4.29
N VAL A 60 2.63 40.21 5.60
CA VAL A 60 2.98 39.11 6.51
C VAL A 60 2.10 37.88 6.27
N LEU A 61 0.82 38.06 5.95
CA LEU A 61 -0.11 36.97 5.62
C LEU A 61 0.26 36.31 4.28
N VAL A 62 0.48 37.09 3.23
CA VAL A 62 0.90 36.58 1.90
C VAL A 62 2.25 35.88 1.98
N SER A 63 3.22 36.40 2.74
CA SER A 63 4.51 35.74 2.93
C SER A 63 4.38 34.44 3.73
N LYS A 64 3.54 34.38 4.78
CA LYS A 64 3.21 33.14 5.49
C LYS A 64 2.52 32.11 4.60
N ILE A 65 1.58 32.53 3.74
CA ILE A 65 0.89 31.65 2.78
C ILE A 65 1.88 31.08 1.77
N LYS A 66 2.74 31.93 1.16
CA LYS A 66 3.78 31.47 0.22
C LYS A 66 4.77 30.51 0.89
N ALA A 67 5.18 30.82 2.12
CA ALA A 67 6.05 29.94 2.91
C ALA A 67 5.36 28.60 3.26
N ARG A 68 4.05 28.61 3.54
CA ARG A 68 3.25 27.40 3.77
C ARG A 68 3.15 26.53 2.54
N ILE A 69 2.84 27.10 1.38
CA ILE A 69 2.75 26.37 0.10
C ILE A 69 4.12 25.76 -0.24
N LYS A 70 5.20 26.55 -0.12
CA LYS A 70 6.57 26.08 -0.38
C LYS A 70 6.98 24.97 0.59
N GLY A 71 6.66 25.11 1.88
CA GLY A 71 6.93 24.10 2.89
C GLY A 71 6.13 22.82 2.67
N MET A 72 4.83 22.92 2.38
CA MET A 72 4.02 21.74 2.03
C MET A 72 4.56 21.01 0.82
N ARG A 73 4.89 21.73 -0.28
CA ARG A 73 5.48 21.10 -1.47
C ARG A 73 6.76 20.33 -1.17
N ARG A 74 7.62 20.89 -0.32
CA ARG A 74 8.87 20.24 0.13
C ARG A 74 8.58 18.99 0.95
N ILE A 75 7.67 19.08 1.92
CA ILE A 75 7.23 17.96 2.78
C ILE A 75 6.66 16.83 1.90
N THR A 76 5.79 17.14 0.94
CA THR A 76 5.23 16.15 0.01
C THR A 76 6.31 15.52 -0.87
N LEU A 77 7.25 16.31 -1.39
CA LEU A 77 8.36 15.79 -2.20
C LEU A 77 9.25 14.84 -1.39
N TYR A 78 9.58 15.20 -0.14
CA TYR A 78 10.32 14.28 0.74
C TYR A 78 9.52 13.02 1.05
N GLY A 79 8.21 13.12 1.25
CA GLY A 79 7.36 11.94 1.42
C GLY A 79 7.42 11.00 0.22
N LEU A 80 7.31 11.53 -1.01
CA LEU A 80 7.40 10.75 -2.23
C LEU A 80 8.79 10.12 -2.43
N LEU A 81 9.86 10.88 -2.16
CA LEU A 81 11.23 10.38 -2.20
C LEU A 81 11.47 9.31 -1.12
N GLY A 82 10.92 9.48 0.07
CA GLY A 82 10.97 8.49 1.13
C GLY A 82 10.23 7.21 0.72
N PHE A 83 9.03 7.33 0.15
CA PHE A 83 8.26 6.19 -0.33
C PHE A 83 9.02 5.39 -1.38
N THR A 84 9.52 6.07 -2.41
CA THR A 84 10.31 5.43 -3.48
C THR A 84 11.57 4.77 -2.93
N LEU A 85 12.30 5.42 -2.02
CA LEU A 85 13.47 4.83 -1.37
C LEU A 85 13.09 3.56 -0.58
N GLY A 86 11.99 3.59 0.16
CA GLY A 86 11.53 2.43 0.92
C GLY A 86 11.06 1.26 0.05
N LEU A 87 10.55 1.49 -1.16
CA LEU A 87 10.23 0.40 -2.10
C LEU A 87 11.48 -0.42 -2.47
N PHE A 88 12.61 0.28 -2.61
CA PHE A 88 13.90 -0.34 -2.92
C PHE A 88 14.69 -0.78 -1.70
N SER A 89 14.28 -0.39 -0.48
CA SER A 89 14.96 -0.75 0.77
C SER A 89 15.20 -2.24 0.94
N ARG A 90 14.33 -3.11 0.42
CA ARG A 90 14.55 -4.57 0.45
C ARG A 90 15.82 -5.04 -0.24
N PHE A 91 16.39 -4.24 -1.15
CA PHE A 91 17.60 -4.59 -1.91
C PHE A 91 18.89 -4.07 -1.27
N TYR A 92 18.83 -3.52 -0.05
CA TYR A 92 20.01 -2.95 0.63
C TYR A 92 21.18 -3.94 0.74
N THR A 93 20.95 -5.24 0.78
CA THR A 93 22.01 -6.26 0.87
C THR A 93 22.85 -6.36 -0.41
N LEU A 94 22.26 -6.06 -1.58
CA LEU A 94 22.91 -6.12 -2.89
C LEU A 94 23.82 -4.91 -3.15
N ASP A 95 23.68 -3.85 -2.35
CA ASP A 95 24.47 -2.63 -2.51
C ASP A 95 25.85 -2.78 -1.85
N ASN A 96 26.91 -2.46 -2.60
CA ASN A 96 28.29 -2.52 -2.12
C ASN A 96 28.73 -1.22 -1.43
N PHE A 97 28.04 -0.10 -1.67
CA PHE A 97 28.41 1.18 -1.07
C PHE A 97 27.77 1.35 0.31
N PHE A 98 28.61 1.56 1.34
CA PHE A 98 28.18 1.53 2.74
C PHE A 98 27.09 2.56 3.07
N LEU A 99 27.19 3.79 2.55
CA LEU A 99 26.27 4.86 2.89
C LEU A 99 24.86 4.61 2.33
N THR A 100 24.76 4.25 1.06
CA THR A 100 23.48 3.95 0.40
C THR A 100 22.88 2.67 0.96
N LYS A 101 23.70 1.66 1.26
CA LYS A 101 23.30 0.47 2.03
C LYS A 101 22.68 0.83 3.37
N ALA A 102 23.30 1.70 4.16
CA ALA A 102 22.77 2.11 5.47
C ALA A 102 21.43 2.87 5.36
N VAL A 103 21.34 3.79 4.40
CA VAL A 103 20.10 4.57 4.15
C VAL A 103 18.96 3.65 3.72
N MET A 104 19.23 2.65 2.88
CA MET A 104 18.23 1.66 2.46
C MET A 104 17.89 0.65 3.55
N ALA A 105 18.87 0.24 4.35
CA ALA A 105 18.71 -0.76 5.41
C ALA A 105 17.82 -0.26 6.56
N LEU A 106 17.93 1.03 6.92
CA LEU A 106 17.24 1.57 8.07
C LEU A 106 15.70 1.42 7.98
N PRO A 107 15.01 1.84 6.90
CA PRO A 107 13.58 1.61 6.77
C PRO A 107 13.20 0.12 6.74
N TYR A 108 14.03 -0.72 6.12
CA TYR A 108 13.79 -2.16 6.04
C TYR A 108 13.84 -2.82 7.41
N LYS A 109 14.88 -2.55 8.20
CA LYS A 109 15.05 -3.15 9.54
C LYS A 109 14.04 -2.62 10.55
N LEU A 110 13.65 -1.34 10.44
CA LEU A 110 12.55 -0.82 11.24
C LEU A 110 11.22 -1.50 10.86
N ALA A 111 10.97 -1.76 9.58
CA ALA A 111 9.77 -2.48 9.15
C ALA A 111 9.75 -3.92 9.69
N GLU A 112 10.87 -4.64 9.57
CA GLU A 112 11.04 -5.99 10.10
C GLU A 112 10.78 -6.01 11.62
N PHE A 113 11.37 -5.06 12.37
CA PHE A 113 11.15 -4.94 13.80
C PHE A 113 9.68 -4.70 14.14
N VAL A 114 9.03 -3.72 13.50
CA VAL A 114 7.63 -3.38 13.74
C VAL A 114 6.72 -4.56 13.42
N LEU A 115 6.89 -5.20 12.27
CA LEU A 115 6.06 -6.33 11.88
C LEU A 115 6.30 -7.55 12.78
N SER A 116 7.53 -7.76 13.26
CA SER A 116 7.84 -8.87 14.18
C SER A 116 7.08 -8.78 15.50
N ILE A 117 6.72 -7.57 15.97
CA ILE A 117 5.89 -7.39 17.17
C ILE A 117 4.53 -8.08 17.01
N PHE A 118 3.96 -8.06 15.80
CA PHE A 118 2.63 -8.58 15.51
C PHE A 118 2.62 -9.98 14.89
N PHE A 119 3.66 -10.32 14.11
CA PHE A 119 3.66 -11.49 13.23
C PHE A 119 4.79 -12.49 13.52
N SER A 120 5.62 -12.29 14.56
CA SER A 120 6.69 -13.25 14.91
C SER A 120 6.19 -14.67 15.20
N GLY A 121 4.96 -14.81 15.70
CA GLY A 121 4.32 -16.10 15.93
C GLY A 121 4.00 -16.90 14.65
N ASN A 122 4.08 -16.26 13.48
CA ASN A 122 3.82 -16.92 12.20
C ASN A 122 5.07 -17.57 11.59
N VAL A 123 6.26 -17.26 12.09
CA VAL A 123 7.51 -17.72 11.49
C VAL A 123 7.63 -19.24 11.74
N PRO A 124 7.73 -20.07 10.69
CA PRO A 124 7.88 -21.51 10.86
C PRO A 124 9.19 -21.83 11.59
N LEU A 125 9.20 -22.92 12.36
CA LEU A 125 10.35 -23.30 13.17
C LEU A 125 11.55 -23.63 12.26
N PHE A 126 12.76 -23.24 12.67
CA PHE A 126 14.00 -23.44 11.92
C PHE A 126 14.24 -24.90 11.44
N TRP A 127 13.70 -25.88 12.19
CA TRP A 127 13.79 -27.31 11.88
C TRP A 127 12.75 -27.82 10.88
N GLU A 128 11.73 -27.03 10.54
CA GLU A 128 10.78 -27.30 9.46
C GLU A 128 11.36 -26.91 8.07
N GLY A 129 12.63 -26.48 8.01
CA GLY A 129 13.37 -25.95 6.87
C GLY A 129 13.71 -26.93 5.73
N GLY A 130 12.84 -27.89 5.41
CA GLY A 130 13.00 -28.77 4.25
C GLY A 130 12.34 -28.22 2.98
N GLY A 131 13.14 -27.90 1.96
CA GLY A 131 12.81 -27.97 0.53
C GLY A 131 11.89 -26.91 -0.11
N TYR A 132 10.75 -26.57 0.50
CA TYR A 132 9.64 -25.92 -0.23
C TYR A 132 9.16 -24.59 0.37
N HIS A 133 10.04 -23.90 1.07
CA HIS A 133 9.70 -22.58 1.61
C HIS A 133 9.85 -21.51 0.53
N TYR A 134 8.77 -20.79 0.23
CA TYR A 134 8.92 -19.40 -0.16
C TYR A 134 9.39 -18.63 1.07
N GLN A 135 10.71 -18.62 1.32
CA GLN A 135 11.32 -17.70 2.28
C GLN A 135 11.38 -16.32 1.62
N GLY A 136 10.24 -15.62 1.63
CA GLY A 136 10.26 -14.19 1.42
C GLY A 136 11.21 -13.53 2.44
N LYS A 137 11.78 -12.37 2.13
CA LYS A 137 12.96 -11.85 2.85
C LYS A 137 12.73 -11.62 4.36
N MET A 138 11.49 -11.39 4.80
CA MET A 138 11.13 -11.31 6.23
C MET A 138 10.50 -12.60 6.76
N GLY A 139 9.84 -13.39 5.91
CA GLY A 139 9.31 -14.71 6.27
C GLY A 139 8.17 -14.68 7.28
N LEU A 140 7.43 -13.58 7.37
CA LEU A 140 6.36 -13.39 8.36
C LEU A 140 5.02 -13.96 7.90
N PHE A 141 4.90 -14.27 6.61
CA PHE A 141 3.68 -14.82 5.99
C PHE A 141 4.03 -16.06 5.16
N PRO A 142 4.45 -17.17 5.81
CA PRO A 142 4.97 -18.36 5.13
C PRO A 142 4.01 -18.99 4.11
N TYR A 143 2.71 -18.85 4.34
CA TYR A 143 1.67 -19.40 3.47
C TYR A 143 1.04 -18.36 2.55
N HIS A 144 1.55 -17.13 2.48
CA HIS A 144 1.01 -16.10 1.59
C HIS A 144 2.14 -15.28 0.95
N PRO A 145 2.82 -15.82 -0.08
CA PRO A 145 3.99 -15.20 -0.70
C PRO A 145 3.78 -13.75 -1.15
N MET A 146 2.63 -13.46 -1.77
CA MET A 146 2.30 -12.10 -2.22
C MET A 146 2.14 -11.12 -1.04
N LEU A 147 1.58 -11.57 0.08
CA LEU A 147 1.44 -10.73 1.27
C LEU A 147 2.79 -10.47 1.91
N ASP A 148 3.70 -11.45 1.92
CA ASP A 148 5.09 -11.24 2.36
C ASP A 148 5.81 -10.23 1.46
N ILE A 149 5.64 -10.32 0.13
CA ILE A 149 6.20 -9.33 -0.81
C ILE A 149 5.64 -7.92 -0.52
N LEU A 150 4.33 -7.80 -0.31
CA LEU A 150 3.70 -6.51 -0.01
C LEU A 150 4.19 -5.97 1.35
N ALA A 151 4.25 -6.79 2.38
CA ALA A 151 4.76 -6.39 3.69
C ALA A 151 6.23 -5.95 3.63
N THR A 152 7.07 -6.66 2.88
CA THR A 152 8.51 -6.37 2.69
C THR A 152 8.78 -5.17 1.78
N THR A 153 7.79 -4.66 1.06
CA THR A 153 7.93 -3.49 0.16
C THR A 153 7.21 -2.27 0.68
N VAL A 154 5.93 -2.40 1.03
CA VAL A 154 5.07 -1.29 1.45
C VAL A 154 5.42 -0.82 2.86
N THR A 155 5.69 -1.73 3.80
CA THR A 155 5.98 -1.33 5.18
C THR A 155 7.26 -0.49 5.29
N PRO A 156 8.40 -0.89 4.68
CA PRO A 156 9.57 -0.01 4.59
C PRO A 156 9.28 1.31 3.88
N SER A 157 8.40 1.33 2.87
CA SER A 157 7.99 2.56 2.17
C SER A 157 7.22 3.53 3.06
N ILE A 158 6.29 3.03 3.89
CA ILE A 158 5.57 3.84 4.89
C ILE A 158 6.56 4.42 5.89
N ILE A 159 7.50 3.61 6.41
CA ILE A 159 8.49 4.06 7.39
C ILE A 159 9.49 5.06 6.79
N ALA A 160 10.00 4.80 5.59
CA ALA A 160 10.91 5.70 4.89
C ALA A 160 10.22 7.04 4.58
N SER A 161 8.95 7.01 4.16
CA SER A 161 8.14 8.21 3.97
C SER A 161 7.99 9.00 5.26
N PHE A 162 7.66 8.31 6.36
CA PHE A 162 7.54 8.94 7.67
C PHE A 162 8.82 9.65 8.09
N ILE A 163 9.98 8.98 7.98
CA ILE A 163 11.29 9.54 8.30
C ILE A 163 11.58 10.77 7.43
N ALA A 164 11.38 10.64 6.11
CA ALA A 164 11.65 11.71 5.16
C ALA A 164 10.75 12.93 5.38
N VAL A 165 9.46 12.72 5.68
CA VAL A 165 8.55 13.82 5.99
C VAL A 165 8.91 14.49 7.31
N ILE A 166 9.30 13.74 8.35
CA ILE A 166 9.80 14.34 9.59
C ILE A 166 11.00 15.25 9.31
N ILE A 167 11.97 14.78 8.52
CA ILE A 167 13.13 15.58 8.13
C ILE A 167 12.67 16.85 7.38
N GLY A 168 11.76 16.69 6.41
CA GLY A 168 11.19 17.81 5.67
C GLY A 168 10.45 18.83 6.55
N TYR A 169 9.72 18.35 7.56
CA TYR A 169 9.02 19.18 8.53
C TYR A 169 10.00 19.94 9.43
N LEU A 170 11.04 19.27 9.93
CA LEU A 170 12.05 19.88 10.80
C LEU A 170 12.92 20.92 10.08
N LEU A 171 13.15 20.74 8.78
CA LEU A 171 13.87 21.67 7.90
C LEU A 171 12.99 22.82 7.36
N SER A 172 11.69 22.81 7.65
CA SER A 172 10.76 23.87 7.22
C SER A 172 10.73 25.04 8.19
N ASP A 173 10.26 26.20 7.72
CA ASP A 173 10.23 27.43 8.51
C ASP A 173 9.36 27.27 9.78
N LYS A 174 9.97 27.45 10.96
CA LYS A 174 9.31 27.32 12.27
C LYS A 174 8.15 28.30 12.45
N ARG A 175 8.15 29.44 11.73
CA ARG A 175 7.07 30.44 11.77
C ARG A 175 5.76 29.91 11.19
N VAL A 176 5.85 28.93 10.28
CA VAL A 176 4.71 28.34 9.57
C VAL A 176 4.45 26.90 10.00
N PHE A 177 5.49 26.17 10.41
CA PHE A 177 5.41 24.80 10.90
C PHE A 177 5.87 24.72 12.37
N PRO A 178 4.96 24.98 13.34
CA PRO A 178 5.29 24.93 14.75
C PRO A 178 5.69 23.51 15.17
N ARG A 179 6.81 23.37 15.86
CA ARG A 179 7.29 22.06 16.35
C ARG A 179 6.28 21.37 17.28
N LYS A 180 5.43 22.12 17.97
CA LYS A 180 4.33 21.58 18.81
C LYS A 180 3.34 20.68 18.06
N HIS A 181 3.24 20.80 16.74
CA HIS A 181 2.35 19.96 15.93
C HIS A 181 3.01 18.66 15.44
N ILE A 182 4.29 18.43 15.74
CA ILE A 182 5.00 17.21 15.34
C ILE A 182 4.35 15.95 15.95
N ILE A 183 3.78 16.06 17.15
CA ILE A 183 3.08 14.95 17.83
C ILE A 183 1.82 14.57 17.06
N LYS A 184 1.02 15.55 16.61
CA LYS A 184 -0.17 15.29 15.79
C LYS A 184 0.20 14.61 14.47
N PHE A 185 1.32 15.04 13.89
CA PHE A 185 1.86 14.44 12.67
C PHE A 185 2.30 12.99 12.90
N ALA A 186 3.06 12.72 13.97
CA ALA A 186 3.47 11.37 14.35
C ALA A 186 2.28 10.46 14.64
N ALA A 187 1.25 10.96 15.32
CA ALA A 187 0.01 10.23 15.56
C ALA A 187 -0.71 9.85 14.26
N THR A 188 -0.72 10.74 13.26
CA THR A 188 -1.33 10.47 11.96
C THR A 188 -0.62 9.32 11.24
N TRP A 189 0.72 9.31 11.25
CA TRP A 189 1.50 8.21 10.67
C TRP A 189 1.36 6.91 11.43
N LEU A 190 1.26 6.97 12.76
CA LEU A 190 0.97 5.80 13.58
C LEU A 190 -0.38 5.18 13.18
N ILE A 191 -1.42 5.99 12.96
CA ILE A 191 -2.72 5.51 12.48
C ILE A 191 -2.57 4.82 11.11
N ILE A 192 -1.87 5.43 10.16
CA ILE A 192 -1.63 4.84 8.83
C ILE A 192 -0.95 3.47 8.95
N LEU A 193 0.08 3.39 9.80
CA LEU A 193 0.83 2.15 10.04
C LEU A 193 -0.05 1.07 10.70
N LEU A 194 -0.87 1.45 11.68
CA LEU A 194 -1.80 0.52 12.34
C LEU A 194 -2.89 0.02 11.39
N VAL A 195 -3.43 0.88 10.53
CA VAL A 195 -4.39 0.48 9.49
C VAL A 195 -3.74 -0.51 8.53
N TRP A 196 -2.51 -0.24 8.09
CA TRP A 196 -1.75 -1.16 7.24
C TRP A 196 -1.51 -2.53 7.91
N ILE A 197 -1.09 -2.54 9.18
CA ILE A 197 -0.91 -3.78 9.95
C ILE A 197 -2.25 -4.53 10.09
N GLY A 198 -3.35 -3.81 10.32
CA GLY A 198 -4.69 -4.41 10.37
C GLY A 198 -5.10 -5.06 9.05
N ILE A 199 -4.78 -4.44 7.91
CA ILE A 199 -5.02 -5.03 6.58
C ILE A 199 -4.19 -6.30 6.40
N LEU A 200 -2.90 -6.28 6.76
CA LEU A 200 -2.04 -7.47 6.68
C LEU A 200 -2.58 -8.61 7.55
N TYR A 201 -2.96 -8.31 8.80
CA TYR A 201 -3.50 -9.29 9.73
C TYR A 201 -4.81 -9.89 9.24
N GLY A 202 -5.75 -9.06 8.79
CA GLY A 202 -7.04 -9.52 8.26
C GLY A 202 -6.89 -10.38 7.01
N THR A 203 -6.05 -9.95 6.06
CA THR A 203 -5.80 -10.69 4.82
C THR A 203 -5.15 -12.04 5.09
N TYR A 204 -4.15 -12.08 5.97
CA TYR A 204 -3.47 -13.32 6.32
C TYR A 204 -4.39 -14.30 7.03
N ASN A 205 -5.15 -13.85 8.03
CA ASN A 205 -6.08 -14.72 8.75
C ASN A 205 -7.21 -15.24 7.85
N HIS A 206 -7.66 -14.44 6.88
CA HIS A 206 -8.62 -14.90 5.89
C HIS A 206 -8.03 -16.03 5.03
N ALA A 207 -6.77 -15.89 4.58
CA ALA A 207 -6.08 -16.94 3.84
C ALA A 207 -5.86 -18.20 4.69
N LEU A 208 -5.45 -18.05 5.96
CA LEU A 208 -5.32 -19.17 6.89
C LEU A 208 -6.67 -19.87 7.14
N GLY A 209 -7.76 -19.12 7.25
CA GLY A 209 -9.10 -19.70 7.40
C GLY A 209 -9.45 -20.62 6.23
N LYS A 210 -9.20 -20.17 5.00
CA LYS A 210 -9.38 -20.98 3.79
C LYS A 210 -8.50 -22.22 3.76
N ILE A 211 -7.22 -22.09 4.15
CA ILE A 211 -6.29 -23.22 4.24
C ILE A 211 -6.80 -24.26 5.26
N ASN A 212 -7.15 -23.82 6.48
CA ASN A 212 -7.61 -24.70 7.55
C ASN A 212 -8.90 -25.46 7.21
N ASN A 213 -9.76 -24.86 6.37
CA ASN A 213 -11.03 -25.46 5.95
C ASN A 213 -10.92 -26.14 4.57
N LEU A 214 -9.75 -26.11 3.93
CA LEU A 214 -9.53 -26.61 2.57
C LEU A 214 -10.49 -25.99 1.52
N GLU A 215 -10.88 -24.73 1.73
CA GLU A 215 -11.89 -24.03 0.96
C GLU A 215 -11.30 -23.14 -0.15
N GLY A 216 -11.85 -23.24 -1.35
CA GLY A 216 -11.51 -22.35 -2.46
C GLY A 216 -10.13 -22.62 -3.05
N ILE A 217 -9.73 -23.89 -3.13
CA ILE A 217 -8.56 -24.35 -3.88
C ILE A 217 -8.76 -24.01 -5.36
N ASN A 218 -7.78 -23.35 -5.98
CA ASN A 218 -7.88 -22.88 -7.37
C ASN A 218 -6.71 -23.31 -8.27
N ALA A 219 -5.65 -23.87 -7.70
CA ALA A 219 -4.57 -24.50 -8.44
C ALA A 219 -3.80 -25.46 -7.53
N MET A 220 -3.12 -26.44 -8.14
CA MET A 220 -2.35 -27.45 -7.44
C MET A 220 -1.18 -27.92 -8.30
N THR A 221 0.01 -28.04 -7.73
CA THR A 221 1.13 -28.73 -8.38
C THR A 221 1.44 -29.98 -7.59
N VAL A 222 1.51 -31.12 -8.27
CA VAL A 222 1.68 -32.43 -7.66
C VAL A 222 3.06 -32.99 -7.98
N TYR A 223 3.71 -33.51 -6.95
CA TYR A 223 4.96 -34.24 -7.00
C TYR A 223 4.75 -35.64 -6.43
N THR A 224 5.46 -36.63 -6.97
CA THR A 224 5.62 -37.93 -6.29
C THR A 224 6.87 -37.87 -5.43
N ILE A 225 6.76 -38.28 -4.16
CA ILE A 225 7.90 -38.46 -3.27
C ILE A 225 8.16 -39.96 -3.14
N GLU A 226 9.42 -40.32 -3.35
CA GLU A 226 10.00 -41.63 -3.04
C GLU A 226 11.19 -41.41 -2.10
N GLU A 227 11.60 -42.44 -1.33
CA GLU A 227 12.62 -42.36 -0.26
C GLU A 227 13.86 -41.49 -0.55
N ASN A 228 14.27 -41.32 -1.82
CA ASN A 228 15.37 -40.43 -2.22
C ASN A 228 15.11 -39.63 -3.51
N ASN A 229 13.87 -39.54 -3.99
CA ASN A 229 13.56 -38.88 -5.25
C ASN A 229 12.26 -38.07 -5.14
N THR A 230 12.22 -36.89 -5.74
CA THR A 230 10.99 -36.13 -5.92
C THR A 230 10.83 -35.79 -7.38
N SER A 231 9.79 -36.32 -8.01
CA SER A 231 9.52 -36.10 -9.42
C SER A 231 8.23 -35.31 -9.60
N TRP A 232 8.29 -34.25 -10.40
CA TRP A 232 7.10 -33.50 -10.79
C TRP A 232 6.16 -34.39 -11.62
N LEU A 233 4.88 -34.39 -11.29
CA LEU A 233 3.85 -35.15 -12.01
C LEU A 233 3.00 -34.24 -12.90
N ILE A 234 2.35 -33.24 -12.31
CA ILE A 234 1.38 -32.40 -13.01
C ILE A 234 1.19 -31.06 -12.31
N THR A 235 0.85 -30.03 -13.09
CA THR A 235 0.29 -28.77 -12.60
C THR A 235 -1.15 -28.65 -13.08
N ILE A 236 -2.07 -28.48 -12.13
CA ILE A 236 -3.49 -28.24 -12.34
C ILE A 236 -3.72 -26.76 -12.05
N ASP A 237 -3.87 -25.96 -13.09
CA ASP A 237 -4.22 -24.54 -12.97
C ASP A 237 -5.73 -24.33 -13.05
N ASN A 238 -6.16 -23.07 -12.99
CA ASN A 238 -7.56 -22.70 -13.00
C ASN A 238 -8.28 -23.11 -14.31
N ASP A 239 -7.56 -23.19 -15.42
CA ASP A 239 -8.13 -23.62 -16.70
C ASP A 239 -8.29 -25.14 -16.73
N ALA A 240 -7.33 -25.88 -16.18
CA ALA A 240 -7.40 -27.33 -16.01
C ALA A 240 -8.57 -27.75 -15.09
N LEU A 241 -8.97 -26.92 -14.13
CA LEU A 241 -10.14 -27.17 -13.28
C LEU A 241 -11.47 -27.20 -14.05
N MET A 242 -11.52 -26.74 -15.30
CA MET A 242 -12.70 -26.91 -16.16
C MET A 242 -12.90 -28.37 -16.58
N ASN A 243 -11.88 -29.22 -16.48
CA ASN A 243 -11.99 -30.65 -16.71
C ASN A 243 -12.54 -31.35 -15.46
N GLU A 244 -13.64 -32.09 -15.62
CA GLU A 244 -14.29 -32.84 -14.53
C GLU A 244 -13.32 -33.74 -13.77
N LYS A 245 -12.31 -34.30 -14.45
CA LYS A 245 -11.27 -35.15 -13.86
C LYS A 245 -10.54 -34.42 -12.72
N TYR A 246 -10.10 -33.19 -12.97
CA TYR A 246 -9.32 -32.38 -12.02
C TYR A 246 -10.22 -31.66 -11.02
N ALA A 247 -11.42 -31.21 -11.44
CA ALA A 247 -12.42 -30.65 -10.54
C ALA A 247 -12.75 -31.64 -9.41
N ARG A 248 -13.01 -32.91 -9.77
CA ARG A 248 -13.31 -33.97 -8.80
C ARG A 248 -12.14 -34.28 -7.87
N LEU A 249 -10.89 -34.17 -8.35
CA LEU A 249 -9.70 -34.32 -7.49
C LEU A 249 -9.67 -33.26 -6.39
N ILE A 250 -9.93 -31.99 -6.75
CA ILE A 250 -10.03 -30.90 -5.78
C ILE A 250 -11.18 -31.12 -4.80
N THR A 251 -12.36 -31.53 -5.29
CA THR A 251 -13.51 -31.82 -4.42
C THR A 251 -13.17 -32.88 -3.37
N ILE A 252 -12.48 -33.96 -3.77
CA ILE A 252 -12.06 -35.02 -2.84
C ILE A 252 -11.17 -34.45 -1.72
N ILE A 253 -10.21 -33.59 -2.09
CA ILE A 253 -9.27 -32.98 -1.13
C ILE A 253 -10.01 -32.01 -0.20
N SER A 254 -10.89 -31.16 -0.75
CA SER A 254 -11.69 -30.21 0.03
C SER A 254 -12.69 -30.88 0.98
N GLU A 255 -13.19 -32.07 0.66
CA GLU A 255 -14.12 -32.84 1.48
C GLU A 255 -13.44 -33.82 2.45
N ALA A 256 -12.10 -33.81 2.54
CA ALA A 256 -11.38 -34.71 3.44
C ALA A 256 -11.77 -34.44 4.91
N GLU A 257 -11.99 -35.49 5.70
CA GLU A 257 -12.44 -35.34 7.07
C GLU A 257 -11.26 -35.03 7.98
N LYS A 258 -11.38 -33.97 8.79
CA LYS A 258 -10.32 -33.60 9.74
C LYS A 258 -10.25 -34.60 10.88
N VAL A 259 -9.10 -35.26 11.02
CA VAL A 259 -8.88 -36.31 12.05
C VAL A 259 -7.98 -35.87 13.20
N GLY A 260 -7.27 -34.74 13.08
CA GLY A 260 -6.51 -34.18 14.19
C GLY A 260 -5.30 -33.36 13.76
N LYS A 261 -4.21 -33.46 14.54
CA LYS A 261 -2.91 -32.88 14.21
C LYS A 261 -1.83 -33.96 14.12
N LYS A 262 -0.96 -33.85 13.12
CA LYS A 262 0.19 -34.75 12.90
C LYS A 262 1.40 -33.97 12.40
N ILE A 263 2.58 -34.55 12.58
CA ILE A 263 3.83 -33.99 12.06
C ILE A 263 3.85 -34.22 10.55
N TYR A 264 4.24 -33.19 9.78
CA TYR A 264 4.38 -33.31 8.34
C TYR A 264 5.46 -34.34 8.00
N PRO A 265 5.14 -35.38 7.22
CA PRO A 265 6.09 -36.45 6.92
C PRO A 265 7.25 -35.96 6.04
N GLN A 266 8.42 -36.54 6.24
CA GLN A 266 9.62 -36.30 5.43
C GLN A 266 10.14 -37.63 4.89
N GLY A 267 10.42 -37.70 3.58
CA GLY A 267 10.97 -38.90 2.94
C GLY A 267 10.04 -40.12 2.93
N LYS A 268 8.73 -39.92 3.12
CA LYS A 268 7.73 -40.98 3.04
C LYS A 268 7.16 -41.04 1.62
N ASN A 269 6.94 -42.25 1.11
CA ASN A 269 6.33 -42.44 -0.20
C ASN A 269 4.91 -41.87 -0.24
N GLY A 270 4.60 -41.05 -1.24
CA GLY A 270 3.29 -40.42 -1.34
C GLY A 270 3.25 -39.30 -2.39
N TYR A 271 2.14 -38.56 -2.43
CA TYR A 271 2.04 -37.34 -3.21
C TYR A 271 2.28 -36.12 -2.34
N GLU A 272 3.15 -35.23 -2.78
CA GLU A 272 3.27 -33.87 -2.24
C GLU A 272 2.59 -32.90 -3.19
N MET A 273 1.62 -32.16 -2.67
CA MET A 273 0.77 -31.26 -3.41
C MET A 273 1.00 -29.84 -2.91
N LEU A 274 1.52 -28.97 -3.77
CA LEU A 274 1.57 -27.54 -3.51
C LEU A 274 0.23 -26.92 -3.91
N VAL A 275 -0.61 -26.62 -2.92
CA VAL A 275 -2.00 -26.20 -3.13
C VAL A 275 -2.12 -24.69 -3.01
N ASN A 276 -2.73 -24.07 -4.02
CA ASN A 276 -3.05 -22.65 -4.04
C ASN A 276 -4.54 -22.43 -3.74
N PHE A 277 -4.80 -21.38 -2.95
CA PHE A 277 -6.12 -20.99 -2.51
C PHE A 277 -6.48 -19.62 -3.08
N SER A 278 -7.74 -19.48 -3.47
CA SER A 278 -8.35 -18.20 -3.81
C SER A 278 -8.14 -17.19 -2.68
N GLY A 279 -7.50 -16.06 -2.98
CA GLY A 279 -7.08 -15.10 -1.95
C GLY A 279 -5.60 -15.13 -1.60
N GLY A 280 -4.79 -15.99 -2.25
CA GLY A 280 -3.33 -15.88 -2.26
C GLY A 280 -2.58 -16.78 -1.27
N GLY A 281 -3.29 -17.70 -0.62
CA GLY A 281 -2.70 -18.71 0.24
C GLY A 281 -2.06 -19.85 -0.56
N THR A 282 -0.88 -20.31 -0.17
CA THR A 282 -0.20 -21.47 -0.76
C THR A 282 0.37 -22.33 0.36
N ILE A 283 0.07 -23.64 0.36
CA ILE A 283 0.60 -24.56 1.37
C ILE A 283 0.87 -25.95 0.79
N PRO A 284 1.96 -26.62 1.21
CA PRO A 284 2.18 -28.03 0.92
C PRO A 284 1.21 -28.93 1.68
N ILE A 285 0.70 -29.94 1.00
CA ILE A 285 -0.13 -31.02 1.54
C ILE A 285 0.50 -32.34 1.12
N PHE A 286 0.74 -33.24 2.06
CA PHE A 286 1.17 -34.60 1.78
C PHE A 286 -0.03 -35.54 1.80
N VAL A 287 -0.11 -36.46 0.85
CA VAL A 287 -1.10 -37.56 0.82
C VAL A 287 -0.35 -38.88 0.76
N ASP A 288 -0.64 -39.77 1.71
CA ASP A 288 -0.14 -41.13 1.74
C ASP A 288 -0.94 -42.02 0.78
N ASN A 289 -0.23 -42.69 -0.14
CA ASN A 289 -0.87 -43.42 -1.25
C ASN A 289 -1.60 -44.70 -0.80
N ASP A 290 -1.25 -45.22 0.38
CA ASP A 290 -1.74 -46.51 0.87
C ASP A 290 -2.86 -46.32 1.91
N SER A 291 -2.64 -45.41 2.87
CA SER A 291 -3.54 -45.19 4.00
C SER A 291 -4.57 -44.09 3.75
N GLY A 292 -4.37 -43.22 2.75
CA GLY A 292 -5.21 -42.05 2.50
C GLY A 292 -5.08 -40.97 3.57
N GLU A 293 -4.07 -41.08 4.42
CA GLU A 293 -3.70 -40.05 5.38
C GLU A 293 -3.23 -38.80 4.64
N MET A 294 -3.84 -37.65 4.95
CA MET A 294 -3.45 -36.37 4.38
C MET A 294 -2.98 -35.43 5.48
N VAL A 295 -1.79 -34.86 5.32
CA VAL A 295 -1.19 -33.95 6.31
C VAL A 295 -0.85 -32.63 5.64
N VAL A 296 -1.45 -31.55 6.13
CA VAL A 296 -1.16 -30.18 5.72
C VAL A 296 0.08 -29.69 6.47
N ARG A 297 0.90 -28.84 5.84
CA ARG A 297 2.17 -28.37 6.44
C ARG A 297 2.01 -27.63 7.78
N ASP A 298 0.84 -27.05 8.05
CA ASP A 298 0.50 -26.43 9.33
C ASP A 298 0.20 -27.45 10.46
N GLY A 299 0.33 -28.74 10.15
CA GLY A 299 0.15 -29.87 11.04
C GLY A 299 -1.28 -30.38 11.13
N ASN A 300 -2.26 -29.80 10.42
CA ASN A 300 -3.60 -30.36 10.36
C ASN A 300 -3.59 -31.67 9.58
N ALA A 301 -4.23 -32.71 10.14
CA ALA A 301 -4.34 -34.02 9.53
C ALA A 301 -5.80 -34.33 9.16
N TYR A 302 -5.96 -34.94 8.01
CA TYR A 302 -7.24 -35.32 7.42
C TYR A 302 -7.17 -36.77 6.93
N GLN A 303 -8.33 -37.38 6.72
CA GLN A 303 -8.47 -38.73 6.19
C GLN A 303 -9.26 -38.69 4.90
N ILE A 304 -8.69 -39.30 3.86
CA ILE A 304 -9.36 -39.55 2.60
C ILE A 304 -9.94 -40.98 2.65
N PRO A 305 -11.25 -41.17 2.39
CA PRO A 305 -11.86 -42.49 2.31
C PRO A 305 -11.21 -43.36 1.22
N PRO A 306 -11.11 -44.69 1.39
CA PRO A 306 -10.44 -45.58 0.44
C PRO A 306 -10.97 -45.47 -1.01
N GLU A 307 -12.29 -45.33 -1.18
CA GLU A 307 -12.92 -45.17 -2.50
C GLU A 307 -12.46 -43.89 -3.22
N LYS A 308 -12.25 -42.82 -2.46
CA LYS A 308 -11.77 -41.53 -2.98
C LYS A 308 -10.25 -41.57 -3.21
N LEU A 309 -9.49 -42.29 -2.38
CA LEU A 309 -8.05 -42.49 -2.56
C LEU A 309 -7.75 -43.25 -3.85
N GLU A 310 -8.53 -44.27 -4.19
CA GLU A 310 -8.38 -45.01 -5.45
C GLU A 310 -8.50 -44.08 -6.67
N TYR A 311 -9.42 -43.11 -6.61
CA TYR A 311 -9.56 -42.10 -7.65
C TYR A 311 -8.31 -41.21 -7.77
N ILE A 312 -7.76 -40.75 -6.64
CA ILE A 312 -6.51 -39.97 -6.61
C ILE A 312 -5.37 -40.75 -7.27
N ASN A 313 -5.18 -42.01 -6.85
CA ASN A 313 -4.15 -42.90 -7.39
C ASN A 313 -4.34 -43.17 -8.89
N ARG A 314 -5.57 -43.31 -9.37
CA ARG A 314 -5.85 -43.48 -10.80
C ARG A 314 -5.53 -42.23 -11.62
N VAL A 315 -5.86 -41.06 -11.09
CA VAL A 315 -5.65 -39.77 -11.75
C VAL A 315 -4.17 -39.38 -11.80
N LEU A 316 -3.44 -39.62 -10.71
CA LEU A 316 -2.05 -39.16 -10.52
C LEU A 316 -1.01 -40.26 -10.78
N GLY A 317 -1.30 -41.51 -10.46
CA GLY A 317 -0.42 -42.66 -10.62
C GLY A 317 -0.31 -43.19 -12.05
N GLY A 318 -0.93 -42.52 -13.02
CA GLY A 318 -0.72 -42.81 -14.44
C GLY A 318 -1.22 -44.17 -14.91
N ILE A 319 -2.28 -44.74 -14.29
CA ILE A 319 -2.97 -45.87 -14.90
C ILE A 319 -3.66 -45.36 -16.17
N GLN A 320 -2.94 -45.45 -17.29
CA GLN A 320 -3.48 -45.41 -18.65
C GLN A 320 -4.49 -46.55 -18.76
N ASN A 321 -5.75 -46.24 -18.50
CA ASN A 321 -6.82 -46.91 -19.21
C ASN A 321 -7.34 -45.87 -20.20
N ASP A 322 -6.99 -46.11 -21.47
CA ASP A 322 -7.55 -45.46 -22.64
C ASP A 322 -9.09 -45.35 -22.58
#